data_AF-A0A375JB42-F1
#
_entry.id   AF-A0A375JB42-F1
#
_cell.length_a   1.000
_cell.length_b   1.000
_cell.length_c   1.000
_cell.angle_alpha   90.00
_cell.angle_beta   90.00
_cell.angle_gamma   90.00
#
_symmetry.space_group_name_H-M   'P 1'
#
loop_
_entity.id
_entity.type
_entity.pdbx_description
1 polymer ?
#
loop_
_entity_poly.entity_id
_entity_poly.type
_entity_poly.pdbx_seq_one_letter_code
_entity_poly.pdbx_strand_id
1 'polypeptide(L)'
;MTVHYPLPAPDLLAAHDSRLALVRQYANETNEEDFRRKWRSVLERCAAWFSSVPLRPGEHAEPGGAFRATVEAAYFAMRLSGAQKFGADQTSERRRQLEPQYLYALFLAACCSRLDEPCRHFQFFRHRDGAEWVPAAHGAFGSWLGVDTYHVTRREAALPVERMRTALLAREILGAERLGAFDSQVLSDLFGAINPDPRPSGLETLLHKVVRQAIDTTTQFEVKARRAAFAPDATPAPAAQILAADGAGAPTAPANLPRASEDTAKTVAETPPPTAGSRQDSADTVDGSPAASEPHAGVETSRNVVQLDGARSLRKEPTPEDPFKALAGTSNLMREFFKALSQDAAAGKTKVMRVEGRVAISKRSLGNYGIASDTLIEHLRKFRHLYKIVGQDILLVEEVGNLIMPGPRSDA
;
A
#
# COMPACT_ATOMS: atom_id res chain seq x y z
N MET A 1 15.84 -10.87 -24.34
CA MET A 1 15.30 -10.60 -22.99
C MET A 1 16.31 -9.73 -22.26
N THR A 2 15.86 -8.66 -21.60
CA THR A 2 16.76 -7.78 -20.82
C THR A 2 17.16 -8.49 -19.53
N VAL A 3 18.46 -8.54 -19.24
CA VAL A 3 19.01 -9.14 -18.02
C VAL A 3 19.06 -8.07 -16.93
N HIS A 4 18.58 -8.42 -15.74
CA HIS A 4 18.57 -7.55 -14.56
C HIS A 4 19.46 -8.12 -13.45
N TYR A 5 20.08 -7.22 -12.70
CA TYR A 5 21.02 -7.54 -11.62
C TYR A 5 20.39 -7.25 -10.25
N PRO A 6 20.72 -8.01 -9.20
CA PRO A 6 20.31 -7.68 -7.84
C PRO A 6 20.97 -6.37 -7.38
N LEU A 7 20.27 -5.65 -6.51
CA LEU A 7 20.84 -4.53 -5.74
C LEU A 7 20.98 -4.94 -4.27
N PRO A 8 22.18 -4.81 -3.67
CA PRO A 8 22.39 -5.06 -2.25
C PRO A 8 21.59 -4.12 -1.36
N ALA A 9 21.15 -4.62 -0.20
CA ALA A 9 20.41 -3.83 0.78
C ALA A 9 21.16 -2.56 1.26
N PRO A 10 22.50 -2.59 1.52
CA PRO A 10 23.24 -1.39 1.90
C PRO A 10 23.17 -0.27 0.85
N ASP A 11 23.29 -0.63 -0.43
CA ASP A 11 23.29 0.34 -1.54
C ASP A 11 21.91 0.99 -1.71
N LEU A 12 20.85 0.18 -1.59
CA LEU A 12 19.47 0.65 -1.61
C LEU A 12 19.18 1.62 -0.45
N LEU A 13 19.67 1.32 0.76
CA LEU A 13 19.52 2.20 1.92
C LEU A 13 20.28 3.51 1.73
N ALA A 14 21.54 3.44 1.30
CA ALA A 14 22.39 4.60 1.07
C ALA A 14 21.79 5.57 0.04
N ALA A 15 21.15 5.04 -1.00
CA ALA A 15 20.42 5.84 -2.00
C ALA A 15 19.25 6.66 -1.41
N HIS A 16 18.84 6.39 -0.17
CA HIS A 16 17.70 7.01 0.49
C HIS A 16 18.03 7.65 1.85
N ASP A 17 19.31 7.81 2.20
CA ASP A 17 19.76 8.32 3.51
C ASP A 17 19.08 9.63 3.93
N SER A 18 18.89 10.58 3.00
CA SER A 18 18.21 11.85 3.28
C SER A 18 16.75 11.65 3.71
N ARG A 19 16.05 10.69 3.11
CA ARG A 19 14.67 10.34 3.48
C ARG A 19 14.65 9.57 4.80
N LEU A 20 15.65 8.71 5.04
CA LEU A 20 15.79 7.96 6.29
C LEU A 20 16.07 8.88 7.48
N ALA A 21 16.88 9.93 7.30
CA ALA A 21 17.10 10.96 8.31
C ALA A 21 15.79 11.65 8.71
N LEU A 22 14.91 11.95 7.76
CA LEU A 22 13.58 12.50 8.04
C LEU A 22 12.68 11.50 8.77
N VAL A 23 12.72 10.23 8.41
CA VAL A 23 11.99 9.17 9.14
C VAL A 23 12.46 9.10 10.59
N ARG A 24 13.78 9.15 10.85
CA ARG A 24 14.34 9.20 12.21
C ARG A 24 13.86 10.43 12.98
N GLN A 25 13.83 11.59 12.33
CA GLN A 25 13.33 12.83 12.94
C GLN A 25 11.87 12.67 13.39
N TYR A 26 10.99 12.16 12.53
CA TYR A 26 9.58 11.94 12.88
C TYR A 26 9.35 10.78 13.86
N ALA A 27 10.27 9.81 13.90
CA ALA A 27 10.29 8.76 14.93
C ALA A 27 10.67 9.30 16.32
N ASN A 28 11.16 10.55 16.40
CA ASN A 28 11.70 11.17 17.60
C ASN A 28 12.81 10.33 18.26
N GLU A 29 13.63 9.67 17.44
CA GLU A 29 14.68 8.76 17.90
C GLU A 29 16.03 9.48 17.89
N THR A 30 16.48 9.92 19.07
CA THR A 30 17.71 10.69 19.23
C THR A 30 18.97 9.83 19.19
N ASN A 31 18.87 8.55 19.53
CA ASN A 31 19.99 7.61 19.47
C ASN A 31 20.04 6.88 18.11
N GLU A 32 21.18 6.95 17.42
CA GLU A 32 21.38 6.28 16.13
C GLU A 32 21.33 4.74 16.27
N GLU A 33 21.81 4.19 17.38
CA GLU A 33 21.79 2.74 17.58
C GLU A 33 20.38 2.20 17.81
N ASP A 34 19.55 2.96 18.53
CA ASP A 34 18.14 2.64 18.73
C ASP A 34 17.36 2.80 17.42
N PHE A 35 17.66 3.85 16.65
CA PHE A 35 17.12 4.02 15.30
C PHE A 35 17.46 2.82 14.41
N ARG A 36 18.75 2.42 14.40
CA ARG A 36 19.24 1.30 13.61
C ARG A 36 18.56 -0.01 14.01
N ARG A 37 18.54 -0.32 15.30
CA ARG A 37 17.98 -1.57 15.85
C ARG A 37 16.47 -1.65 15.64
N LYS A 38 15.74 -0.56 15.88
CA LYS A 38 14.27 -0.58 15.88
C LYS A 38 13.69 -0.29 14.50
N TRP A 39 14.14 0.75 13.80
CA TRP A 39 13.49 1.26 12.60
C TRP A 39 14.23 0.85 11.33
N ARG A 40 15.55 1.10 11.27
CA ARG A 40 16.36 0.79 10.07
C ARG A 40 16.39 -0.70 9.78
N SER A 41 16.43 -1.55 10.80
CA SER A 41 16.40 -3.01 10.62
C SER A 41 15.15 -3.53 9.89
N VAL A 42 14.02 -2.84 10.00
CA VAL A 42 12.81 -3.16 9.21
C VAL A 42 13.02 -2.79 7.75
N LEU A 43 13.62 -1.64 7.48
CA LEU A 43 13.93 -1.19 6.12
C LEU A 43 15.03 -2.03 5.48
N GLU A 44 16.03 -2.50 6.23
CA GLU A 44 17.02 -3.49 5.77
C GLU A 44 16.34 -4.77 5.30
N ARG A 45 15.35 -5.28 6.06
CA ARG A 45 14.55 -6.43 5.67
C ARG A 45 13.70 -6.14 4.43
N CYS A 46 13.10 -4.96 4.31
CA CYS A 46 12.38 -4.55 3.10
C CYS A 46 13.31 -4.40 1.89
N ALA A 47 14.55 -3.90 2.07
CA ALA A 47 15.55 -3.80 1.01
C ALA A 47 15.96 -5.18 0.53
N ALA A 48 16.18 -6.14 1.44
CA ALA A 48 16.42 -7.54 1.09
C ALA A 48 15.20 -8.20 0.42
N TRP A 49 13.99 -7.83 0.85
CA TRP A 49 12.74 -8.33 0.28
C TRP A 49 12.60 -7.99 -1.20
N PHE A 50 12.88 -6.74 -1.57
CA PHE A 50 12.71 -6.27 -2.96
C PHE A 50 13.98 -6.39 -3.80
N SER A 51 15.16 -6.17 -3.23
CA SER A 51 16.40 -5.96 -3.98
C SER A 51 16.16 -4.96 -5.14
N SER A 52 16.43 -5.34 -6.39
CA SER A 52 16.23 -4.47 -7.56
C SER A 52 14.84 -4.51 -8.18
N VAL A 53 13.85 -5.12 -7.53
CA VAL A 53 12.49 -5.28 -8.09
C VAL A 53 11.78 -3.92 -8.28
N PRO A 54 11.14 -3.68 -9.44
CA PRO A 54 10.27 -2.52 -9.65
C PRO A 54 8.92 -2.71 -8.95
N LEU A 55 8.20 -1.62 -8.66
CA LEU A 55 6.90 -1.70 -8.02
C LEU A 55 5.78 -2.10 -9.00
N ARG A 56 5.54 -1.27 -10.02
CA ARG A 56 4.53 -1.50 -11.06
C ARG A 56 4.85 -0.71 -12.34
N PRO A 57 4.31 -1.06 -13.50
CA PRO A 57 4.70 -0.44 -14.78
C PRO A 57 4.50 1.09 -14.85
N GLY A 58 3.49 1.61 -14.17
CA GLY A 58 3.15 3.04 -14.17
C GLY A 58 3.91 3.87 -13.15
N GLU A 59 4.48 3.25 -12.11
CA GLU A 59 4.96 3.93 -10.90
C GLU A 59 6.13 3.16 -10.29
N HIS A 60 7.25 3.86 -10.01
CA HIS A 60 8.46 3.24 -9.48
C HIS A 60 8.90 2.02 -10.30
N ALA A 61 8.95 2.20 -11.63
CA ALA A 61 9.22 1.14 -12.60
C ALA A 61 10.74 0.88 -12.79
N GLU A 62 11.57 1.75 -12.23
CA GLU A 62 13.03 1.60 -12.21
C GLU A 62 13.50 0.45 -11.30
N PRO A 63 14.74 -0.06 -11.51
CA PRO A 63 15.35 -1.01 -10.58
C PRO A 63 15.40 -0.47 -9.15
N GLY A 64 14.94 -1.28 -8.18
CA GLY A 64 14.83 -0.89 -6.77
C GLY A 64 13.62 0.01 -6.45
N GLY A 65 12.76 0.28 -7.45
CA GLY A 65 11.61 1.15 -7.28
C GLY A 65 10.63 0.69 -6.21
N ALA A 66 10.45 -0.63 -6.02
CA ALA A 66 9.60 -1.13 -4.94
C ALA A 66 10.12 -0.71 -3.54
N PHE A 67 11.45 -0.76 -3.33
CA PHE A 67 12.04 -0.31 -2.08
C PHE A 67 11.96 1.21 -1.90
N ARG A 68 12.25 1.99 -2.97
CA ARG A 68 12.04 3.45 -2.95
C ARG A 68 10.62 3.80 -2.51
N ALA A 69 9.64 3.15 -3.11
CA ALA A 69 8.24 3.36 -2.81
C ALA A 69 7.90 3.02 -1.33
N THR A 70 8.51 1.98 -0.77
CA THR A 70 8.39 1.63 0.66
C THR A 70 8.97 2.72 1.57
N VAL A 71 10.17 3.22 1.29
CA VAL A 71 10.79 4.30 2.08
C VAL A 71 9.94 5.58 2.03
N GLU A 72 9.39 5.91 0.86
CA GLU A 72 8.52 7.07 0.70
C GLU A 72 7.20 6.92 1.44
N ALA A 73 6.59 5.74 1.41
CA ALA A 73 5.39 5.45 2.20
C ALA A 73 5.65 5.60 3.70
N ALA A 74 6.77 5.06 4.20
CA ALA A 74 7.19 5.22 5.59
C ALA A 74 7.38 6.69 5.94
N TYR A 75 8.09 7.46 5.09
CA TYR A 75 8.27 8.89 5.28
C TYR A 75 6.95 9.66 5.35
N PHE A 76 6.04 9.46 4.39
CA PHE A 76 4.77 10.18 4.39
C PHE A 76 3.88 9.79 5.57
N ALA A 77 3.87 8.50 5.96
CA ALA A 77 3.15 8.03 7.14
C ALA A 77 3.67 8.72 8.41
N MET A 78 4.98 8.72 8.61
CA MET A 78 5.62 9.34 9.77
C MET A 78 5.45 10.86 9.78
N ARG A 79 5.46 11.52 8.62
CA ARG A 79 5.16 12.94 8.53
C ARG A 79 3.71 13.25 8.91
N LEU A 80 2.77 12.44 8.45
CA LEU A 80 1.34 12.63 8.73
C LEU A 80 1.00 12.37 10.20
N SER A 81 1.78 11.53 10.89
CA SER A 81 1.56 11.17 12.29
C SER A 81 1.62 12.36 13.25
N GLY A 82 2.44 13.37 12.94
CA GLY A 82 2.62 14.55 13.81
C GLY A 82 1.36 15.38 14.04
N ALA A 83 0.34 15.24 13.18
CA ALA A 83 -0.96 15.90 13.35
C ALA A 83 -2.03 14.99 13.99
N GLN A 84 -1.69 13.73 14.30
CA GLN A 84 -2.63 12.72 14.77
C GLN A 84 -2.51 12.50 16.27
N LYS A 85 -3.63 12.16 16.91
CA LYS A 85 -3.68 11.77 18.32
C LYS A 85 -4.15 10.33 18.42
N PHE A 86 -3.22 9.39 18.54
CA PHE A 86 -3.55 7.97 18.71
C PHE A 86 -4.13 7.70 20.11
N GLY A 87 -5.13 6.82 20.19
CA GLY A 87 -5.79 6.47 21.45
C GLY A 87 -6.47 7.66 22.14
N ALA A 88 -7.10 8.56 21.38
CA ALA A 88 -7.76 9.76 21.91
C ALA A 88 -8.96 9.46 22.82
N ASP A 89 -9.53 8.27 22.68
CA ASP A 89 -10.60 7.68 23.48
C ASP A 89 -10.10 7.04 24.79
N GLN A 90 -8.78 6.86 24.94
CA GLN A 90 -8.18 6.21 26.09
C GLN A 90 -7.82 7.19 27.22
N THR A 91 -7.68 6.67 28.44
CA THR A 91 -7.18 7.45 29.58
C THR A 91 -5.74 7.95 29.33
N SER A 92 -5.37 9.06 29.97
CA SER A 92 -4.05 9.69 29.79
C SER A 92 -2.89 8.71 30.04
N GLU A 93 -2.96 7.92 31.11
CA GLU A 93 -1.95 6.91 31.46
C GLU A 93 -1.85 5.82 30.39
N ARG A 94 -2.99 5.28 29.96
CA ARG A 94 -3.02 4.24 28.92
C ARG A 94 -2.52 4.77 27.59
N ARG A 95 -2.87 5.99 27.22
CA ARG A 95 -2.42 6.64 25.99
C ARG A 95 -0.90 6.82 25.97
N ARG A 96 -0.27 7.20 27.09
CA ARG A 96 1.20 7.30 27.19
C ARG A 96 1.91 5.98 26.88
N GLN A 97 1.27 4.85 27.17
CA GLN A 97 1.81 3.51 26.85
C GLN A 97 1.56 3.11 25.38
N LEU A 98 0.40 3.48 24.82
CA LEU A 98 -0.01 3.07 23.47
C LEU A 98 0.55 3.95 22.36
N GLU A 99 0.71 5.26 22.59
CA GLU A 99 1.09 6.20 21.55
C GLU A 99 2.46 5.89 20.90
N PRO A 100 3.52 5.54 21.66
CA PRO A 100 4.79 5.10 21.05
C PRO A 100 4.64 3.80 20.24
N GLN A 101 3.72 2.92 20.65
CA GLN A 101 3.42 1.69 19.92
C GLN A 101 2.67 1.98 18.63
N TYR A 102 1.65 2.85 18.64
CA TYR A 102 0.94 3.25 17.42
C TYR A 102 1.83 3.96 16.42
N LEU A 103 2.72 4.84 16.88
CA LEU A 103 3.71 5.48 15.99
C LEU A 103 4.61 4.44 15.31
N TYR A 104 5.05 3.44 16.06
CA TYR A 104 5.87 2.37 15.52
C TYR A 104 5.07 1.43 14.59
N ALA A 105 3.84 1.08 14.96
CA ALA A 105 2.91 0.31 14.14
C ALA A 105 2.60 1.02 12.81
N LEU A 106 2.46 2.35 12.83
CA LEU A 106 2.22 3.15 11.62
C LEU A 106 3.37 3.00 10.62
N PHE A 107 4.60 3.11 11.11
CA PHE A 107 5.79 2.86 10.30
C PHE A 107 5.83 1.45 9.74
N LEU A 108 5.57 0.44 10.57
CA LEU A 108 5.55 -0.97 10.14
C LEU A 108 4.49 -1.23 9.06
N ALA A 109 3.28 -0.72 9.25
CA ALA A 109 2.18 -0.86 8.30
C ALA A 109 2.52 -0.21 6.96
N ALA A 110 3.07 1.01 6.97
CA ALA A 110 3.49 1.69 5.75
C ALA A 110 4.60 0.94 5.00
N CYS A 111 5.61 0.45 5.73
CA CYS A 111 6.71 -0.32 5.13
C CYS A 111 6.21 -1.60 4.44
N CYS A 112 5.20 -2.25 5.00
CA CYS A 112 4.72 -3.56 4.55
C CYS A 112 3.52 -3.50 3.58
N SER A 113 2.96 -2.31 3.30
CA SER A 113 1.69 -2.19 2.58
C SER A 113 1.72 -2.58 1.10
N ARG A 114 2.91 -2.70 0.49
CA ARG A 114 3.07 -2.99 -0.95
C ARG A 114 4.00 -4.17 -1.24
N LEU A 115 4.18 -5.08 -0.28
CA LEU A 115 5.09 -6.23 -0.41
C LEU A 115 4.70 -7.18 -1.56
N ASP A 116 3.41 -7.32 -1.85
CA ASP A 116 2.92 -8.20 -2.92
C ASP A 116 2.75 -7.47 -4.27
N GLU A 117 2.82 -6.14 -4.30
CA GLU A 117 2.52 -5.32 -5.48
C GLU A 117 3.37 -5.72 -6.69
N PRO A 118 4.70 -5.93 -6.59
CA PRO A 118 5.49 -6.31 -7.76
C PRO A 118 4.99 -7.60 -8.45
N CYS A 119 4.66 -8.62 -7.68
CA CYS A 119 4.23 -9.92 -8.22
C CYS A 119 2.84 -9.88 -8.84
N ARG A 120 2.04 -8.85 -8.51
CA ARG A 120 0.75 -8.62 -9.16
C ARG A 120 0.91 -8.17 -10.60
N HIS A 121 1.98 -7.46 -10.92
CA HIS A 121 2.20 -6.87 -12.26
C HIS A 121 3.28 -7.60 -13.07
N PHE A 122 4.17 -8.32 -12.40
CA PHE A 122 5.35 -8.92 -13.01
C PHE A 122 5.51 -10.40 -12.61
N GLN A 123 6.24 -11.12 -13.46
CA GLN A 123 6.80 -12.44 -13.19
C GLN A 123 8.32 -12.33 -13.25
N PHE A 124 8.99 -12.86 -12.25
CA PHE A 124 10.44 -12.80 -12.13
C PHE A 124 11.00 -14.21 -12.26
N PHE A 125 11.96 -14.39 -13.17
CA PHE A 125 12.56 -15.69 -13.46
C PHE A 125 14.06 -15.60 -13.27
N ARG A 126 14.60 -16.45 -12.39
CA ARG A 126 16.05 -16.51 -12.16
C ARG A 126 16.73 -17.11 -13.39
N HIS A 127 17.84 -16.52 -13.80
CA HIS A 127 18.49 -16.90 -15.06
C HIS A 127 19.13 -18.29 -15.00
N ARG A 128 19.68 -18.70 -13.85
CA ARG A 128 20.45 -19.96 -13.74
C ARG A 128 19.61 -21.21 -14.04
N ASP A 129 18.34 -21.22 -13.67
CA ASP A 129 17.46 -22.40 -13.67
C ASP A 129 16.06 -22.12 -14.22
N GLY A 130 15.76 -20.86 -14.59
CA GLY A 130 14.44 -20.46 -15.08
C GLY A 130 13.35 -20.49 -14.02
N ALA A 131 13.68 -20.66 -12.73
CA ALA A 131 12.69 -20.74 -11.68
C ALA A 131 11.94 -19.41 -11.51
N GLU A 132 10.61 -19.45 -11.40
CA GLU A 132 9.78 -18.27 -11.10
C GLU A 132 9.83 -17.95 -9.60
N TRP A 133 10.00 -16.69 -9.25
CA TRP A 133 9.88 -16.24 -7.87
C TRP A 133 8.42 -16.20 -7.42
N VAL A 134 8.07 -17.09 -6.49
CA VAL A 134 6.81 -17.07 -5.74
C VAL A 134 7.09 -16.60 -4.30
N PRO A 135 6.71 -15.37 -3.90
CA PRO A 135 7.09 -14.81 -2.60
C PRO A 135 6.62 -15.63 -1.39
N ALA A 136 5.43 -16.24 -1.48
CA ALA A 136 4.90 -17.06 -0.40
C ALA A 136 5.69 -18.37 -0.19
N ALA A 137 6.37 -18.88 -1.21
CA ALA A 137 7.16 -20.11 -1.14
C ALA A 137 8.65 -19.84 -0.90
N HIS A 138 9.16 -18.73 -1.44
CA HIS A 138 10.59 -18.44 -1.47
C HIS A 138 11.02 -17.33 -0.50
N GLY A 139 10.07 -16.59 0.07
CA GLY A 139 10.37 -15.41 0.88
C GLY A 139 10.96 -14.26 0.06
N ALA A 140 11.89 -13.54 0.68
CA ALA A 140 12.53 -12.34 0.13
C ALA A 140 13.20 -12.60 -1.23
N PHE A 141 12.99 -11.69 -2.19
CA PHE A 141 13.56 -11.82 -3.53
C PHE A 141 15.09 -11.83 -3.51
N GLY A 142 15.72 -10.93 -2.74
CA GLY A 142 17.17 -10.87 -2.65
C GLY A 142 17.80 -12.16 -2.12
N SER A 143 17.19 -12.77 -1.10
CA SER A 143 17.66 -14.04 -0.54
C SER A 143 17.45 -15.21 -1.51
N TRP A 144 16.32 -15.26 -2.21
CA TRP A 144 16.05 -16.28 -3.21
C TRP A 144 16.94 -16.15 -4.44
N LEU A 145 17.18 -14.93 -4.92
CA LEU A 145 18.01 -14.66 -6.09
C LEU A 145 19.50 -14.85 -5.78
N GLY A 146 19.96 -14.46 -4.60
CA GLY A 146 21.36 -14.49 -4.22
C GLY A 146 22.20 -13.55 -5.10
N VAL A 147 23.25 -14.10 -5.71
CA VAL A 147 24.14 -13.37 -6.64
C VAL A 147 23.76 -13.56 -8.11
N ASP A 148 22.71 -14.32 -8.40
CA ASP A 148 22.27 -14.60 -9.76
C ASP A 148 21.60 -13.38 -10.42
N THR A 149 21.50 -13.42 -11.73
CA THR A 149 20.68 -12.47 -12.52
C THR A 149 19.29 -13.03 -12.75
N TYR A 150 18.37 -12.15 -13.17
CA TYR A 150 17.01 -12.52 -13.50
C TYR A 150 16.52 -11.80 -14.74
N HIS A 151 15.42 -12.30 -15.31
CA HIS A 151 14.62 -11.56 -16.25
C HIS A 151 13.20 -11.39 -15.70
N VAL A 152 12.52 -10.35 -16.18
CA VAL A 152 11.18 -10.00 -15.73
C VAL A 152 10.24 -9.94 -16.94
N THR A 153 9.05 -10.50 -16.77
CA THR A 153 7.97 -10.44 -17.76
C THR A 153 6.80 -9.70 -17.14
N ARG A 154 6.27 -8.69 -17.84
CA ARG A 154 5.05 -7.99 -17.43
C ARG A 154 3.85 -8.90 -17.69
N ARG A 155 2.95 -9.02 -16.71
CA ARG A 155 1.67 -9.69 -16.89
C ARG A 155 0.76 -8.85 -17.79
N GLU A 156 0.00 -9.50 -18.67
CA GLU A 156 -0.99 -8.81 -19.51
C GLU A 156 -2.06 -8.13 -18.66
N ALA A 157 -2.55 -8.82 -17.63
CA ALA A 157 -3.44 -8.30 -16.62
C ALA A 157 -2.83 -8.44 -15.22
N ALA A 158 -2.97 -7.38 -14.41
CA ALA A 158 -2.54 -7.42 -13.03
C ALA A 158 -3.40 -8.40 -12.22
N LEU A 159 -2.77 -9.15 -11.32
CA LEU A 159 -3.49 -9.99 -10.36
C LEU A 159 -4.34 -9.12 -9.41
N PRO A 160 -5.46 -9.65 -8.88
CA PRO A 160 -6.26 -8.94 -7.89
C PRO A 160 -5.45 -8.56 -6.65
N VAL A 161 -5.92 -7.55 -5.93
CA VAL A 161 -5.36 -7.16 -4.63
C VAL A 161 -5.75 -8.23 -3.61
N GLU A 162 -4.77 -8.79 -2.92
CA GLU A 162 -4.98 -9.84 -1.91
C GLU A 162 -4.39 -9.40 -0.58
N ARG A 163 -5.16 -8.67 0.23
CA ARG A 163 -4.68 -8.10 1.51
C ARG A 163 -4.11 -9.15 2.46
N MET A 164 -4.75 -10.33 2.52
CA MET A 164 -4.29 -11.46 3.34
C MET A 164 -2.90 -11.91 2.92
N ARG A 165 -2.62 -11.98 1.61
CA ARG A 165 -1.29 -12.33 1.12
C ARG A 165 -0.27 -11.29 1.58
N THR A 166 -0.54 -10.00 1.40
CA THR A 166 0.39 -8.95 1.84
C THR A 166 0.66 -9.03 3.35
N ALA A 167 -0.36 -9.31 4.17
CA ALA A 167 -0.20 -9.48 5.62
C ALA A 167 0.65 -10.71 5.97
N LEU A 168 0.50 -11.83 5.25
CA LEU A 168 1.35 -13.02 5.43
C LEU A 168 2.81 -12.71 5.10
N LEU A 169 3.08 -12.01 3.99
CA LEU A 169 4.44 -11.60 3.61
C LEU A 169 5.02 -10.59 4.62
N ALA A 170 4.19 -9.70 5.17
CA ALA A 170 4.61 -8.75 6.19
C ALA A 170 5.14 -9.46 7.44
N ARG A 171 4.56 -10.61 7.82
CA ARG A 171 5.01 -11.37 9.00
C ARG A 171 6.48 -11.80 8.89
N GLU A 172 6.98 -12.10 7.69
CA GLU A 172 8.40 -12.43 7.45
C GLU A 172 9.32 -11.23 7.73
N ILE A 173 8.87 -10.03 7.40
CA ILE A 173 9.59 -8.78 7.68
C ILE A 173 9.57 -8.48 9.19
N LEU A 174 8.37 -8.53 9.78
CA LEU A 174 8.13 -8.05 11.14
C LEU A 174 8.69 -9.02 12.20
N GLY A 175 8.53 -10.33 12.01
CA GLY A 175 8.99 -11.36 12.94
C GLY A 175 8.13 -11.45 14.22
N ALA A 176 8.17 -12.61 14.89
CA ALA A 176 7.33 -12.89 16.05
C ALA A 176 7.69 -12.03 17.28
N GLU A 177 8.97 -11.83 17.55
CA GLU A 177 9.47 -11.07 18.71
C GLU A 177 8.94 -9.63 18.71
N ARG A 178 9.09 -8.94 17.57
CA ARG A 178 8.64 -7.56 17.39
C ARG A 178 7.11 -7.43 17.45
N LEU A 179 6.39 -8.40 16.90
CA LEU A 179 4.93 -8.44 16.95
C LEU A 179 4.40 -8.72 18.36
N GLY A 180 5.10 -9.56 19.13
CA GLY A 180 4.73 -9.92 20.51
C GLY A 180 4.90 -8.78 21.52
N ALA A 181 5.64 -7.73 21.18
CA ALA A 181 5.85 -6.56 22.03
C ALA A 181 4.67 -5.56 22.00
N PHE A 182 3.72 -5.72 21.09
CA PHE A 182 2.58 -4.81 20.96
C PHE A 182 1.43 -5.20 21.90
N ASP A 183 0.73 -4.17 22.36
CA ASP A 183 -0.61 -4.31 22.90
C ASP A 183 -1.56 -4.93 21.86
N SER A 184 -2.49 -5.77 22.31
CA SER A 184 -3.39 -6.53 21.41
C SER A 184 -4.22 -5.63 20.51
N GLN A 185 -4.67 -4.46 20.98
CA GLN A 185 -5.41 -3.51 20.17
C GLN A 185 -4.53 -2.91 19.07
N VAL A 186 -3.29 -2.51 19.42
CA VAL A 186 -2.35 -1.93 18.46
C VAL A 186 -1.96 -2.96 17.40
N LEU A 187 -1.79 -4.22 17.80
CA LEU A 187 -1.49 -5.32 16.90
C LEU A 187 -2.63 -5.59 15.92
N SER A 188 -3.88 -5.57 16.40
CA SER A 188 -5.08 -5.70 15.55
C SER A 188 -5.14 -4.56 14.52
N ASP A 189 -4.96 -3.32 14.99
CA ASP A 189 -4.96 -2.14 14.13
C ASP A 189 -3.82 -2.17 13.10
N LEU A 190 -2.62 -2.63 13.51
CA LEU A 190 -1.44 -2.79 12.63
C LEU A 190 -1.76 -3.70 11.45
N PHE A 191 -2.25 -4.91 11.71
CA PHE A 191 -2.61 -5.84 10.64
C PHE A 191 -3.78 -5.33 9.82
N GLY A 192 -4.75 -4.66 10.45
CA GLY A 192 -5.83 -3.97 9.76
C GLY A 192 -5.33 -2.88 8.82
N ALA A 193 -4.23 -2.20 9.14
CA ALA A 193 -3.69 -1.08 8.37
C ALA A 193 -2.71 -1.49 7.26
N ILE A 194 -2.18 -2.72 7.26
CA ILE A 194 -1.32 -3.22 6.18
C ILE A 194 -2.14 -3.38 4.89
N ASN A 195 -1.60 -2.84 3.79
CA ASN A 195 -2.22 -2.82 2.47
C ASN A 195 -3.65 -2.25 2.56
N PRO A 196 -3.80 -0.97 2.96
CA PRO A 196 -5.09 -0.40 3.33
C PRO A 196 -6.07 -0.41 2.16
N ASP A 197 -7.35 -0.64 2.44
CA ASP A 197 -8.42 -0.55 1.44
C ASP A 197 -8.57 0.92 1.04
N PRO A 198 -8.47 1.30 -0.24
CA PRO A 198 -8.68 2.68 -0.67
C PRO A 198 -10.08 3.22 -0.32
N ARG A 199 -11.08 2.34 -0.16
CA ARG A 199 -12.46 2.68 0.17
C ARG A 199 -12.97 1.76 1.29
N PRO A 200 -12.47 1.95 2.53
CA PRO A 200 -12.81 1.07 3.63
C PRO A 200 -14.32 1.08 3.90
N SER A 201 -14.91 -0.10 4.05
CA SER A 201 -16.30 -0.25 4.49
C SER A 201 -16.35 -0.29 6.03
N GLY A 202 -17.22 0.50 6.65
CA GLY A 202 -17.44 0.48 8.09
C GLY A 202 -16.52 1.41 8.89
N LEU A 203 -16.19 1.02 10.13
CA LEU A 203 -15.36 1.83 11.03
C LEU A 203 -13.88 1.71 10.65
N GLU A 204 -13.32 2.79 10.12
CA GLU A 204 -11.89 2.91 9.81
C GLU A 204 -11.11 3.35 11.05
N THR A 205 -10.09 2.57 11.44
CA THR A 205 -9.19 2.97 12.53
C THR A 205 -8.32 4.15 12.10
N LEU A 206 -7.88 4.98 13.06
CA LEU A 206 -6.99 6.10 12.76
C LEU A 206 -5.68 5.62 12.10
N LEU A 207 -5.14 4.48 12.56
CA LEU A 207 -3.95 3.88 11.96
C LEU A 207 -4.17 3.55 10.48
N HIS A 208 -5.26 2.85 10.17
CA HIS A 208 -5.64 2.52 8.78
C HIS A 208 -5.73 3.78 7.92
N LYS A 209 -6.44 4.80 8.41
CA LYS A 209 -6.64 6.06 7.71
C LYS A 209 -5.32 6.74 7.35
N VAL A 210 -4.38 6.82 8.30
CA VAL A 210 -3.11 7.51 8.10
C VAL A 210 -2.23 6.72 7.12
N VAL A 211 -2.19 5.39 7.22
CA VAL A 211 -1.45 4.55 6.26
C VAL A 211 -2.04 4.71 4.86
N ARG A 212 -3.36 4.67 4.71
CA ARG A 212 -4.04 4.88 3.43
C ARG A 212 -3.67 6.22 2.81
N GLN A 213 -3.78 7.30 3.58
CA GLN A 213 -3.38 8.63 3.13
C GLN A 213 -1.90 8.71 2.74
N ALA A 214 -1.02 8.01 3.46
CA ALA A 214 0.40 7.95 3.11
C ALA A 214 0.62 7.23 1.77
N ILE A 215 -0.02 6.07 1.55
CA ILE A 215 0.08 5.32 0.28
C ILE A 215 -0.49 6.13 -0.89
N ASP A 216 -1.63 6.79 -0.70
CA ASP A 216 -2.22 7.68 -1.70
C ASP A 216 -1.27 8.85 -2.01
N THR A 217 -0.66 9.45 -0.99
CA THR A 217 0.29 10.56 -1.16
C THR A 217 1.53 10.10 -1.91
N THR A 218 2.10 8.93 -1.59
CA THR A 218 3.25 8.37 -2.32
C THR A 218 2.92 8.16 -3.79
N THR A 219 1.75 7.58 -4.06
CA THR A 219 1.27 7.34 -5.43
C THR A 219 1.10 8.64 -6.21
N GLN A 220 0.43 9.63 -5.62
CA GLN A 220 0.20 10.92 -6.26
C GLN A 220 1.51 11.69 -6.48
N PHE A 221 2.45 11.62 -5.54
CA PHE A 221 3.76 12.25 -5.66
C PHE A 221 4.52 11.69 -6.87
N GLU A 222 4.57 10.36 -7.00
CA GLU A 222 5.21 9.68 -8.14
C GLU A 222 4.56 10.04 -9.47
N VAL A 223 3.22 9.98 -9.55
CA VAL A 223 2.49 10.31 -10.78
C VAL A 223 2.76 11.76 -11.18
N LYS A 224 2.82 12.69 -10.21
CA LYS A 224 3.15 14.10 -10.48
C LYS A 224 4.61 14.26 -10.93
N ALA A 225 5.56 13.63 -10.24
CA ALA A 225 6.98 13.69 -10.60
C ALA A 225 7.22 13.18 -12.02
N ARG A 226 6.58 12.06 -12.38
CA ARG A 226 6.65 11.50 -13.74
C ARG A 226 6.03 12.42 -14.78
N ARG A 227 4.83 12.98 -14.52
CA ARG A 227 4.20 13.95 -15.42
C ARG A 227 5.06 15.19 -15.65
N ALA A 228 5.74 15.68 -14.61
CA ALA A 228 6.65 16.82 -14.72
C ALA A 228 7.90 16.49 -15.57
N ALA A 229 8.45 15.27 -15.44
CA ALA A 229 9.59 14.83 -16.25
C ALA A 229 9.26 14.68 -17.75
N PHE A 230 8.00 14.41 -18.09
CA PHE A 230 7.52 14.23 -19.47
C PHE A 230 6.51 15.31 -19.89
N ALA A 231 6.67 16.55 -19.41
CA ALA A 231 5.80 17.64 -19.81
C ALA A 231 5.81 17.80 -21.34
N PRO A 232 4.64 17.87 -22.01
CA PRO A 232 4.57 17.93 -23.46
C PRO A 232 5.29 19.18 -23.96
N ASP A 233 6.11 19.02 -24.99
CA ASP A 233 6.72 20.13 -25.68
C ASP A 233 5.62 21.05 -26.22
N ALA A 234 5.58 22.27 -25.72
CA ALA A 234 4.61 23.28 -26.14
C ALA A 234 4.98 23.90 -27.49
N THR A 235 6.11 23.48 -28.09
CA THR A 235 6.47 23.85 -29.45
C THR A 235 5.35 23.38 -30.38
N PRO A 236 4.67 24.31 -31.08
CA PRO A 236 3.63 23.94 -32.02
C PRO A 236 4.25 23.02 -33.08
N ALA A 237 3.62 21.87 -33.29
CA ALA A 237 4.04 20.96 -34.35
C ALA A 237 4.09 21.75 -35.68
N PRO A 238 5.19 21.67 -36.45
CA PRO A 238 5.29 22.39 -37.71
C PRO A 238 4.12 21.98 -38.61
N ALA A 239 3.54 22.96 -39.31
CA ALA A 239 2.45 22.70 -40.24
C ALA A 239 2.90 21.60 -41.23
N ALA A 240 2.06 20.58 -41.44
CA ALA A 240 2.37 19.44 -42.31
C ALA A 240 2.82 19.84 -43.73
N GLN A 241 2.44 21.04 -44.17
CA GLN A 241 2.84 21.66 -45.43
C GLN A 241 4.34 22.03 -45.49
N ILE A 242 4.93 22.43 -44.35
CA ILE A 242 6.37 22.75 -44.24
C ILE A 242 7.19 21.45 -44.23
N LEU A 243 6.72 20.42 -43.52
CA LEU A 243 7.33 19.09 -43.50
C LEU A 243 7.22 18.37 -44.86
N ALA A 244 6.16 18.61 -45.63
CA ALA A 244 6.00 18.10 -46.98
C ALA A 244 6.87 18.85 -48.01
N ALA A 245 7.14 20.14 -47.79
CA ALA A 245 8.01 20.93 -48.64
C ALA A 245 9.51 20.59 -48.46
N ASP A 246 9.94 20.27 -47.23
CA ASP A 246 11.32 19.83 -46.94
C ASP A 246 11.62 18.38 -47.38
N GLY A 247 10.59 17.58 -47.71
CA GLY A 247 10.75 16.23 -48.24
C GLY A 247 11.21 16.16 -49.71
N ALA A 248 11.26 17.28 -50.42
CA ALA A 248 11.54 17.33 -51.86
C ALA A 248 13.00 17.68 -52.23
N GLY A 249 13.91 17.84 -51.25
CA GLY A 249 15.29 18.19 -51.56
C GLY A 249 16.25 17.98 -50.40
N ALA A 250 16.65 16.74 -50.14
CA ALA A 250 17.79 16.45 -49.28
C ALA A 250 19.05 16.23 -50.13
N PRO A 251 20.04 17.15 -50.14
CA PRO A 251 21.41 16.76 -50.38
C PRO A 251 21.97 16.12 -49.11
N THR A 252 22.49 14.89 -49.24
CA THR A 252 23.29 14.22 -48.23
C THR A 252 24.59 14.98 -48.00
N ALA A 253 24.75 15.62 -46.83
CA ALA A 253 26.03 16.07 -46.31
C ALA A 253 26.10 15.77 -44.80
N PRO A 254 27.26 15.32 -44.29
CA PRO A 254 27.36 14.68 -42.98
C PRO A 254 27.25 15.69 -41.82
N ALA A 255 26.61 15.23 -40.75
CA ALA A 255 26.42 15.97 -39.51
C ALA A 255 27.77 16.23 -38.82
N ASN A 256 28.13 17.51 -38.71
CA ASN A 256 29.19 17.97 -37.83
C ASN A 256 28.63 18.06 -36.39
N LEU A 257 29.17 17.25 -35.48
CA LEU A 257 28.86 17.30 -34.05
C LEU A 257 29.39 18.61 -33.43
N PRO A 258 28.64 19.30 -32.55
CA PRO A 258 29.18 20.41 -31.78
C PRO A 258 30.20 19.89 -30.75
N ARG A 259 31.44 20.40 -30.84
CA ARG A 259 32.47 20.28 -29.80
C ARG A 259 32.00 21.00 -28.53
N ALA A 260 32.17 20.32 -27.40
CA ALA A 260 32.17 20.96 -26.08
C ALA A 260 33.34 21.94 -26.00
N SER A 261 33.06 23.18 -25.63
CA SER A 261 34.09 24.16 -25.25
C SER A 261 34.29 24.09 -23.75
N GLU A 262 35.43 23.55 -23.35
CA GLU A 262 36.11 23.93 -22.12
C GLU A 262 36.54 25.40 -22.24
N ASP A 263 36.34 26.17 -21.17
CA ASP A 263 37.41 26.89 -20.44
C ASP A 263 36.85 28.14 -19.74
N THR A 264 36.87 28.15 -18.40
CA THR A 264 37.56 29.22 -17.65
C THR A 264 37.75 28.82 -16.19
N ALA A 265 39.00 28.51 -15.84
CA ALA A 265 39.47 28.48 -14.47
C ALA A 265 39.56 29.90 -13.87
N LYS A 266 39.16 30.06 -12.60
CA LYS A 266 39.74 31.05 -11.68
C LYS A 266 39.88 30.46 -10.28
N THR A 267 41.14 30.22 -9.93
CA THR A 267 41.72 29.92 -8.61
C THR A 267 41.63 31.12 -7.66
N VAL A 268 41.26 30.94 -6.39
CA VAL A 268 41.85 31.66 -5.21
C VAL A 268 41.67 30.83 -3.91
N ALA A 269 42.82 30.39 -3.39
CA ALA A 269 43.31 30.27 -1.99
C ALA A 269 42.58 29.52 -0.86
N GLU A 270 43.26 28.49 -0.35
CA GLU A 270 43.29 28.01 1.04
C GLU A 270 43.80 29.06 2.03
N THR A 271 43.40 29.01 3.32
CA THR A 271 44.16 28.57 4.54
C THR A 271 43.32 28.90 5.83
N PRO A 272 43.68 28.52 7.08
CA PRO A 272 43.16 27.38 7.87
C PRO A 272 42.44 27.80 9.20
N PRO A 273 42.13 26.90 10.17
CA PRO A 273 41.20 27.16 11.28
C PRO A 273 41.90 27.57 12.59
N PRO A 274 41.15 27.93 13.65
CA PRO A 274 41.66 27.92 15.02
C PRO A 274 41.07 26.80 15.88
N THR A 275 41.93 26.40 16.82
CA THR A 275 41.96 25.21 17.65
C THR A 275 41.27 25.40 19.03
N ALA A 276 40.78 24.28 19.55
CA ALA A 276 40.75 23.79 20.95
C ALA A 276 40.60 24.76 22.15
N GLY A 277 39.65 24.40 23.01
CA GLY A 277 39.73 24.59 24.47
C GLY A 277 39.45 23.26 25.17
N SER A 278 40.49 22.64 25.72
CA SER A 278 40.44 21.42 26.53
C SER A 278 40.01 21.72 27.97
N ARG A 279 39.30 20.79 28.62
CA ARG A 279 39.51 20.49 30.05
C ARG A 279 39.38 18.99 30.30
N GLN A 280 40.42 18.47 30.95
CA GLN A 280 40.60 17.12 31.48
C GLN A 280 39.95 16.98 32.85
N ASP A 281 39.78 15.72 33.25
CA ASP A 281 39.90 15.10 34.59
C ASP A 281 38.74 14.10 34.84
N SER A 282 38.93 12.89 35.36
CA SER A 282 40.09 12.02 35.60
C SER A 282 39.57 10.57 35.75
N ALA A 283 40.48 9.60 35.57
CA ALA A 283 40.61 8.28 36.21
C ALA A 283 39.37 7.54 36.80
N ASP A 284 39.14 6.29 36.40
CA ASP A 284 39.68 5.14 37.16
C ASP A 284 39.65 3.84 36.34
N THR A 285 40.70 3.02 36.47
CA THR A 285 40.86 1.73 35.80
C THR A 285 41.24 0.68 36.85
N VAL A 286 40.40 -0.32 37.06
CA VAL A 286 40.68 -1.57 37.81
C VAL A 286 39.82 -2.65 37.12
N ASP A 287 40.40 -3.44 36.22
CA ASP A 287 41.00 -4.78 36.45
C ASP A 287 39.96 -5.92 36.52
N GLY A 288 40.28 -7.06 35.89
CA GLY A 288 39.61 -8.34 36.11
C GLY A 288 38.84 -8.97 34.93
N SER A 289 39.56 -9.63 34.04
CA SER A 289 39.20 -11.01 33.59
C SER A 289 40.24 -11.95 34.21
N PRO A 290 39.99 -13.26 34.44
CA PRO A 290 39.18 -14.16 33.59
C PRO A 290 38.37 -15.22 34.37
N ALA A 291 37.53 -16.00 33.67
CA ALA A 291 37.44 -17.46 33.85
C ALA A 291 36.47 -18.10 32.86
N ALA A 292 36.97 -19.16 32.24
CA ALA A 292 36.26 -20.11 31.41
C ALA A 292 35.23 -20.93 32.22
N SER A 293 34.17 -21.37 31.55
CA SER A 293 33.43 -22.60 31.86
C SER A 293 32.67 -23.04 30.62
N GLU A 294 33.01 -24.22 30.10
CA GLU A 294 32.15 -25.03 29.22
C GLU A 294 30.82 -25.32 29.93
N PRO A 295 29.74 -25.69 29.21
CA PRO A 295 29.52 -27.14 29.06
C PRO A 295 28.76 -27.60 27.79
N HIS A 296 28.96 -28.90 27.54
CA HIS A 296 28.02 -29.90 27.05
C HIS A 296 27.43 -29.84 25.62
N ALA A 297 27.83 -30.87 24.88
CA ALA A 297 27.17 -31.41 23.71
C ALA A 297 25.81 -32.06 24.03
N GLY A 298 24.91 -31.95 23.03
CA GLY A 298 23.86 -32.93 22.74
C GLY A 298 22.50 -32.66 23.40
N VAL A 299 21.49 -32.34 22.58
CA VAL A 299 20.20 -33.08 22.46
C VAL A 299 19.22 -32.28 21.56
N GLU A 300 18.88 -32.93 20.44
CA GLU A 300 17.59 -32.98 19.74
C GLU A 300 16.84 -31.69 19.33
N THR A 301 16.97 -31.37 18.03
CA THR A 301 16.02 -30.52 17.30
C THR A 301 14.73 -31.29 16.98
N SER A 302 13.68 -31.10 17.78
CA SER A 302 12.32 -31.48 17.42
C SER A 302 11.68 -30.40 16.54
N ARG A 303 11.65 -30.64 15.23
CA ARG A 303 10.86 -29.86 14.26
C ARG A 303 9.40 -30.33 14.31
N ASN A 304 8.51 -29.50 14.86
CA ASN A 304 7.07 -29.68 14.70
C ASN A 304 6.66 -29.27 13.27
N VAL A 305 6.43 -30.28 12.43
CA VAL A 305 5.75 -30.15 11.13
C VAL A 305 4.27 -30.44 11.36
N VAL A 306 3.42 -29.42 11.25
CA VAL A 306 1.97 -29.62 11.16
C VAL A 306 1.66 -30.03 9.72
N GLN A 307 1.41 -31.33 9.54
CA GLN A 307 0.99 -31.94 8.29
C GLN A 307 -0.55 -31.83 8.22
N LEU A 308 -1.06 -30.92 7.38
CA LEU A 308 -2.50 -30.75 7.17
C LEU A 308 -2.92 -31.56 5.93
N ASP A 309 -3.34 -32.80 6.15
CA ASP A 309 -4.09 -33.58 5.16
C ASP A 309 -5.53 -33.08 5.10
N GLY A 310 -5.98 -32.65 3.92
CA GLY A 310 -7.29 -32.03 3.75
C GLY A 310 -7.75 -31.93 2.30
N ALA A 311 -7.53 -32.96 1.49
CA ALA A 311 -8.15 -33.09 0.18
C ALA A 311 -9.66 -33.41 0.32
N ARG A 312 -10.50 -32.38 0.48
CA ARG A 312 -11.92 -32.42 0.09
C ARG A 312 -12.33 -31.10 -0.54
N SER A 313 -12.34 -31.13 -1.88
CA SER A 313 -12.93 -30.11 -2.75
C SER A 313 -14.40 -29.90 -2.39
N LEU A 314 -14.77 -28.71 -1.91
CA LEU A 314 -16.16 -28.30 -1.78
C LEU A 314 -16.69 -27.90 -3.16
N ARG A 315 -17.46 -28.83 -3.71
CA ARG A 315 -18.29 -28.72 -4.91
C ARG A 315 -19.17 -27.46 -4.83
N LYS A 316 -19.06 -26.58 -5.82
CA LYS A 316 -19.89 -25.38 -5.98
C LYS A 316 -21.29 -25.81 -6.44
N GLU A 317 -22.29 -25.65 -5.57
CA GLU A 317 -23.70 -25.77 -5.95
C GLU A 317 -24.16 -24.55 -6.78
N PRO A 318 -25.14 -24.71 -7.69
CA PRO A 318 -25.63 -23.63 -8.53
C PRO A 318 -26.49 -22.65 -7.72
N THR A 319 -26.07 -21.39 -7.67
CA THR A 319 -26.83 -20.30 -7.04
C THR A 319 -28.12 -20.00 -7.81
N PRO A 320 -29.26 -19.74 -7.12
CA PRO A 320 -30.49 -19.25 -7.76
C PRO A 320 -30.25 -17.88 -8.42
N GLU A 321 -30.92 -17.61 -9.54
CA GLU A 321 -30.81 -16.35 -10.28
C GLU A 321 -31.03 -15.14 -9.36
N ASP A 322 -30.14 -14.15 -9.44
CA ASP A 322 -30.19 -12.94 -8.63
C ASP A 322 -31.36 -12.03 -9.10
N PRO A 323 -32.44 -11.88 -8.30
CA PRO A 323 -33.62 -11.12 -8.71
C PRO A 323 -33.32 -9.62 -8.87
N PHE A 324 -32.24 -9.11 -8.26
CA PHE A 324 -31.85 -7.69 -8.37
C PHE A 324 -31.06 -7.38 -9.64
N LYS A 325 -30.67 -8.41 -10.41
CA LYS A 325 -29.99 -8.24 -11.71
C LYS A 325 -30.86 -7.47 -12.71
N ALA A 326 -32.18 -7.68 -12.69
CA ALA A 326 -33.11 -6.97 -13.58
C ALA A 326 -33.29 -5.48 -13.19
N LEU A 327 -33.20 -5.15 -11.89
CA LEU A 327 -33.44 -3.79 -11.38
C LEU A 327 -32.23 -2.86 -11.50
N ALA A 328 -31.04 -3.45 -11.46
CA ALA A 328 -29.80 -2.69 -11.47
C ALA A 328 -29.30 -2.36 -12.89
N GLY A 329 -29.93 -2.93 -13.92
CA GLY A 329 -29.43 -2.87 -15.29
C GLY A 329 -27.98 -3.37 -15.36
N THR A 330 -27.08 -2.54 -15.91
CA THR A 330 -25.63 -2.81 -15.97
C THR A 330 -24.85 -2.34 -14.73
N SER A 331 -25.49 -1.66 -13.78
CA SER A 331 -24.83 -1.07 -12.63
C SER A 331 -24.64 -2.07 -11.50
N ASN A 332 -23.44 -2.62 -11.36
CA ASN A 332 -23.09 -3.50 -10.23
C ASN A 332 -23.33 -2.79 -8.88
N LEU A 333 -23.08 -1.48 -8.79
CA LEU A 333 -23.32 -0.68 -7.58
C LEU A 333 -24.78 -0.72 -7.13
N MET A 334 -25.71 -0.54 -8.07
CA MET A 334 -27.15 -0.54 -7.76
C MET A 334 -27.67 -1.92 -7.39
N ARG A 335 -27.07 -2.98 -7.98
CA ARG A 335 -27.38 -4.36 -7.63
C ARG A 335 -26.99 -4.66 -6.19
N GLU A 336 -25.74 -4.35 -5.82
CA GLU A 336 -25.26 -4.57 -4.46
C GLU A 336 -26.02 -3.69 -3.46
N PHE A 337 -26.43 -2.48 -3.84
CA PHE A 337 -27.29 -1.62 -3.02
C PHE A 337 -28.64 -2.25 -2.69
N PHE A 338 -29.41 -2.68 -3.69
CA PHE A 338 -30.73 -3.27 -3.42
C PHE A 338 -30.64 -4.59 -2.66
N LYS A 339 -29.56 -5.35 -2.90
CA LYS A 339 -29.27 -6.58 -2.17
C LYS A 339 -28.91 -6.32 -0.71
N ALA A 340 -28.05 -5.34 -0.44
CA ALA A 340 -27.72 -4.95 0.93
C ALA A 340 -28.94 -4.37 1.65
N LEU A 341 -29.72 -3.53 0.97
CA LEU A 341 -30.93 -2.93 1.53
C LEU A 341 -32.00 -3.98 1.88
N SER A 342 -32.22 -4.99 1.02
CA SER A 342 -33.17 -6.08 1.32
C SER A 342 -32.70 -6.94 2.49
N GLN A 343 -31.41 -7.25 2.57
CA GLN A 343 -30.81 -7.97 3.69
C GLN A 343 -30.92 -7.21 5.01
N ASP A 344 -30.64 -5.90 5.00
CA ASP A 344 -30.73 -5.05 6.19
C ASP A 344 -32.17 -4.78 6.62
N ALA A 345 -33.10 -4.69 5.67
CA ALA A 345 -34.53 -4.60 5.95
C ALA A 345 -35.03 -5.89 6.60
N ALA A 346 -34.63 -7.06 6.07
CA ALA A 346 -34.99 -8.37 6.64
C ALA A 346 -34.35 -8.60 8.02
N ALA A 347 -33.13 -8.11 8.23
CA ALA A 347 -32.43 -8.17 9.52
C ALA A 347 -32.89 -7.10 10.53
N GLY A 348 -33.82 -6.22 10.16
CA GLY A 348 -34.31 -5.13 11.01
C GLY A 348 -33.27 -4.04 11.31
N LYS A 349 -32.15 -4.01 10.58
CA LYS A 349 -31.05 -3.06 10.76
C LYS A 349 -31.35 -1.68 10.18
N THR A 350 -32.20 -1.63 9.15
CA THR A 350 -32.63 -0.39 8.49
C THR A 350 -34.13 -0.24 8.62
N LYS A 351 -34.57 0.94 9.10
CA LYS A 351 -36.00 1.29 9.21
C LYS A 351 -36.57 1.59 7.82
N VAL A 352 -36.97 0.54 7.11
CA VAL A 352 -37.73 0.64 5.86
C VAL A 352 -39.21 0.65 6.21
N MET A 353 -39.93 1.70 5.83
CA MET A 353 -41.36 1.85 6.14
C MET A 353 -42.19 1.66 4.87
N ARG A 354 -43.41 1.11 5.02
CA ARG A 354 -44.41 1.18 3.96
C ARG A 354 -45.25 2.43 4.13
N VAL A 355 -45.27 3.29 3.12
CA VAL A 355 -46.10 4.49 3.05
C VAL A 355 -47.00 4.35 1.83
N GLU A 356 -48.32 4.44 2.02
CA GLU A 356 -49.31 4.19 0.95
C GLU A 356 -49.14 2.81 0.26
N GLY A 357 -48.82 1.77 1.04
CA GLY A 357 -48.60 0.41 0.51
C GLY A 357 -47.28 0.23 -0.23
N ARG A 358 -46.46 1.28 -0.41
CA ARG A 358 -45.17 1.22 -1.12
C ARG A 358 -43.98 1.37 -0.18
N VAL A 359 -42.87 0.76 -0.55
CA VAL A 359 -41.63 0.84 0.22
C VAL A 359 -41.03 2.25 0.10
N ALA A 360 -40.84 2.90 1.25
CA ALA A 360 -40.22 4.19 1.40
C ALA A 360 -38.79 4.04 1.93
N ILE A 361 -37.83 4.60 1.20
CA ILE A 361 -36.42 4.66 1.60
C ILE A 361 -36.10 6.10 2.01
N SER A 362 -35.58 6.28 3.23
CA SER A 362 -35.17 7.61 3.68
C SER A 362 -33.87 8.04 3.00
N LYS A 363 -33.78 9.29 2.56
CA LYS A 363 -32.54 9.88 2.03
C LYS A 363 -31.39 9.82 3.04
N ARG A 364 -31.70 9.87 4.34
CA ARG A 364 -30.68 9.77 5.40
C ARG A 364 -30.08 8.37 5.52
N SER A 365 -30.84 7.31 5.24
CA SER A 365 -30.33 5.94 5.33
C SER A 365 -29.42 5.57 4.16
N LEU A 366 -29.45 6.33 3.06
CA LEU A 366 -28.59 6.11 1.88
C LEU A 366 -27.11 6.33 2.18
N GLY A 367 -26.78 7.20 3.14
CA GLY A 367 -25.41 7.45 3.57
C GLY A 367 -24.69 6.19 4.04
N ASN A 368 -25.41 5.26 4.67
CA ASN A 368 -24.87 3.99 5.15
C ASN A 368 -24.46 3.05 4.00
N TYR A 369 -24.99 3.27 2.80
CA TYR A 369 -24.72 2.47 1.60
C TYR A 369 -23.76 3.17 0.64
N GLY A 370 -23.20 4.34 1.01
CA GLY A 370 -22.25 5.06 0.18
C GLY A 370 -22.82 5.60 -1.14
N ILE A 371 -24.14 5.74 -1.25
CA ILE A 371 -24.82 6.26 -2.44
C ILE A 371 -25.44 7.63 -2.13
N ALA A 372 -25.14 8.62 -2.97
CA ALA A 372 -25.77 9.93 -2.90
C ALA A 372 -27.25 9.83 -3.34
N SER A 373 -28.14 10.58 -2.66
CA SER A 373 -29.58 10.53 -2.94
C SER A 373 -29.91 10.88 -4.39
N ASP A 374 -29.19 11.82 -4.97
CA ASP A 374 -29.46 12.30 -6.33
C ASP A 374 -29.08 11.25 -7.37
N THR A 375 -27.96 10.53 -7.15
CA THR A 375 -27.55 9.39 -7.98
C THR A 375 -28.57 8.25 -7.94
N LEU A 376 -29.11 7.94 -6.75
CA LEU A 376 -30.18 6.94 -6.63
C LEU A 376 -31.46 7.39 -7.33
N ILE A 377 -31.88 8.63 -7.14
CA ILE A 377 -33.09 9.18 -7.77
C ILE A 377 -32.98 9.18 -9.29
N GLU A 378 -31.84 9.58 -9.84
CA GLU A 378 -31.57 9.57 -11.28
C GLU A 378 -31.67 8.15 -11.85
N HIS A 379 -31.06 7.18 -11.17
CA HIS A 379 -31.13 5.77 -11.57
C HIS A 379 -32.56 5.23 -11.49
N LEU A 380 -33.28 5.49 -10.40
CA LEU A 380 -34.67 5.06 -10.24
C LEU A 380 -35.60 5.69 -11.29
N ARG A 381 -35.36 6.95 -11.69
CA ARG A 381 -36.10 7.60 -12.80
C ARG A 381 -35.79 6.92 -14.14
N LYS A 382 -34.50 6.67 -14.41
CA LYS A 382 -34.03 6.06 -15.66
C LYS A 382 -34.67 4.71 -15.92
N PHE A 383 -34.80 3.88 -14.88
CA PHE A 383 -35.39 2.53 -14.97
C PHE A 383 -36.86 2.46 -14.57
N ARG A 384 -37.54 3.61 -14.41
CA ARG A 384 -38.97 3.70 -14.01
C ARG A 384 -39.31 2.96 -12.71
N HIS A 385 -38.36 2.92 -11.78
CA HIS A 385 -38.51 2.31 -10.45
C HIS A 385 -38.86 3.34 -9.36
N LEU A 386 -38.84 4.63 -9.70
CA LEU A 386 -39.30 5.72 -8.82
C LEU A 386 -40.82 5.91 -8.94
N TYR A 387 -41.54 5.88 -7.82
CA TYR A 387 -42.94 6.30 -7.79
C TYR A 387 -43.07 7.81 -7.57
N LYS A 388 -42.65 8.28 -6.39
CA LYS A 388 -42.66 9.71 -6.02
C LYS A 388 -41.65 9.97 -4.92
N ILE A 389 -41.30 11.23 -4.73
CA ILE A 389 -40.45 11.69 -3.63
C ILE A 389 -41.33 12.54 -2.71
N VAL A 390 -41.36 12.21 -1.42
CA VAL A 390 -42.13 12.94 -0.40
C VAL A 390 -41.16 13.39 0.68
N GLY A 391 -40.75 14.66 0.62
CA GLY A 391 -39.80 15.24 1.57
C GLY A 391 -38.47 14.48 1.61
N GLN A 392 -38.22 13.78 2.72
CA GLN A 392 -37.01 12.98 2.95
C GLN A 392 -37.13 11.52 2.50
N ASP A 393 -38.29 11.11 1.99
CA ASP A 393 -38.56 9.72 1.62
C ASP A 393 -38.68 9.56 0.10
N ILE A 394 -38.07 8.49 -0.40
CA ILE A 394 -38.11 8.05 -1.79
C ILE A 394 -39.04 6.84 -1.85
N LEU A 395 -40.20 6.97 -2.49
CA LEU A 395 -41.14 5.87 -2.65
C LEU A 395 -40.84 5.11 -3.94
N LEU A 396 -40.69 3.79 -3.80
CA LEU A 396 -40.43 2.87 -4.90
C LEU A 396 -41.73 2.38 -5.55
N VAL A 397 -41.62 1.92 -6.79
CA VAL A 397 -42.69 1.15 -7.45
C VAL A 397 -42.87 -0.19 -6.72
N GLU A 398 -44.09 -0.69 -6.71
CA GLU A 398 -44.51 -1.86 -5.93
C GLU A 398 -43.68 -3.12 -6.22
N GLU A 399 -43.36 -3.39 -7.49
CA GLU A 399 -42.50 -4.51 -7.91
C GLU A 399 -41.15 -4.49 -7.21
N VAL A 400 -40.50 -3.33 -7.17
CA VAL A 400 -39.20 -3.14 -6.51
C VAL A 400 -39.34 -3.21 -4.99
N GLY A 401 -40.40 -2.60 -4.46
CA GLY A 401 -40.70 -2.63 -3.03
C GLY A 401 -40.88 -4.05 -2.51
N ASN A 402 -41.58 -4.90 -3.25
CA ASN A 402 -41.85 -6.28 -2.85
C ASN A 402 -40.59 -7.17 -2.83
N LEU A 403 -39.56 -6.84 -3.63
CA LEU A 403 -38.27 -7.52 -3.58
C LEU A 403 -37.43 -7.13 -2.36
N ILE A 404 -37.60 -5.91 -1.85
CA ILE A 404 -36.85 -5.40 -0.69
C ILE A 404 -37.53 -5.81 0.61
N MET A 405 -38.85 -5.71 0.66
CA MET A 405 -39.67 -6.07 1.80
C MET A 405 -41.00 -6.62 1.27
N PRO A 406 -41.22 -7.95 1.28
CA PRO A 406 -42.46 -8.55 0.82
C PRO A 406 -43.67 -7.94 1.54
N GLY A 407 -44.74 -7.62 0.79
CA GLY A 407 -45.97 -7.11 1.39
C GLY A 407 -46.71 -8.20 2.17
N PRO A 408 -47.67 -7.85 3.04
CA PRO A 408 -48.62 -8.84 3.54
C PRO A 408 -49.31 -9.47 2.32
N ARG A 409 -49.25 -10.80 2.21
CA ARG A 409 -49.95 -11.54 1.16
C ARG A 409 -51.42 -11.16 1.25
N SER A 410 -51.95 -10.52 0.21
CA SER A 410 -53.39 -10.49 -0.02
C SER A 410 -53.78 -11.92 -0.34
N ASP A 411 -54.35 -12.62 0.63
CA ASP A 411 -55.08 -13.87 0.35
C ASP A 411 -56.19 -13.53 -0.66
N ALA A 412 -56.14 -14.19 -1.81
CA ALA A 412 -57.23 -14.30 -2.76
C ALA A 412 -57.47 -15.79 -2.99
#